data_AF-A0A1G7U6I0-F1
#
_entry.id   AF-A0A1G7U6I0-F1
#
_cell.length_a   1.000
_cell.length_b   1.000
_cell.length_c   1.000
_cell.angle_alpha   90.00
_cell.angle_beta   90.00
_cell.angle_gamma   90.00
#
_symmetry.space_group_name_H-M   'P 1'
#
loop_
_entity.id
_entity.type
_entity.pdbx_description
1 polymer ?
#
loop_
_entity_poly.entity_id
_entity_poly.type
_entity_poly.pdbx_seq_one_letter_code
_entity_poly.pdbx_strand_id
1 'polypeptide(L)'
;MTGLVLLVDGDPRPIRRPVNLRLPGSDTVLLRVHGPDPARGIYRLARENANPGPYKLQGERTLSIEGTTLTEHYPSTWRPLAEIKASKVAAWKTQAASKLKPTDWYILRQSEGGAATPQAVLDYRAAVRAATNQAEATLDTLTDPEQAANLEPDWPTAGF
;
A
#
# COMPACT_ATOMS: atom_id res chain seq x y z
N MET A 1 6.14 -15.23 -16.00
CA MET A 1 5.08 -16.01 -15.32
C MET A 1 5.66 -16.51 -14.01
N THR A 2 5.38 -15.81 -12.92
CA THR A 2 5.93 -16.10 -11.59
C THR A 2 5.26 -17.36 -11.06
N GLY A 3 6.06 -18.40 -10.81
CA GLY A 3 5.57 -19.67 -10.28
C GLY A 3 5.10 -19.50 -8.84
N LEU A 4 4.24 -20.40 -8.38
CA LEU A 4 3.93 -20.56 -6.97
C LEU A 4 4.77 -21.72 -6.48
N VAL A 5 5.71 -21.47 -5.57
CA VAL A 5 6.60 -22.51 -5.02
C VAL A 5 6.05 -22.97 -3.68
N LEU A 6 5.83 -24.28 -3.56
CA LEU A 6 5.55 -24.94 -2.29
C LEU A 6 6.85 -25.36 -1.66
N LEU A 7 7.01 -25.10 -0.37
CA LEU A 7 8.05 -25.73 0.43
C LEU A 7 7.40 -26.86 1.24
N VAL A 8 7.81 -28.11 0.98
CA VAL A 8 7.43 -29.29 1.76
C VAL A 8 8.69 -29.75 2.48
N ASP A 9 8.70 -29.67 3.81
CA ASP A 9 9.88 -30.01 4.64
C ASP A 9 11.18 -29.31 4.23
N GLY A 10 11.07 -28.09 3.68
CA GLY A 10 12.21 -27.30 3.20
C GLY A 10 12.56 -27.49 1.71
N ASP A 11 11.96 -28.47 1.03
CA ASP A 11 12.21 -28.73 -0.39
C ASP A 11 11.21 -28.01 -1.31
N PRO A 12 11.68 -27.23 -2.31
CA PRO A 12 10.81 -26.56 -3.27
C PRO A 12 10.20 -27.55 -4.26
N ARG A 13 8.87 -27.64 -4.27
CA ARG A 13 8.09 -28.41 -5.24
C ARG A 13 7.20 -27.49 -6.08
N PRO A 14 7.20 -27.62 -7.43
CA PRO A 14 6.34 -26.79 -8.28
C PRO A 14 4.87 -27.20 -8.11
N ILE A 15 3.99 -26.25 -7.74
CA ILE A 15 2.54 -26.48 -7.73
C ILE A 15 1.94 -26.05 -9.07
N ARG A 16 1.06 -26.90 -9.64
CA ARG A 16 0.12 -26.45 -10.67
C ARG A 16 -1.10 -25.80 -10.00
N ARG A 17 -1.22 -24.47 -10.17
CA ARG A 17 -2.34 -23.56 -9.87
C ARG A 17 -3.27 -24.01 -8.72
N PRO A 18 -3.17 -23.43 -7.51
CA PRO A 18 -4.11 -23.74 -6.44
C PRO A 18 -5.52 -23.27 -6.81
N VAL A 19 -6.52 -24.07 -6.46
CA VAL A 19 -7.94 -23.68 -6.53
C VAL A 19 -8.35 -23.19 -5.14
N ASN A 20 -8.76 -21.93 -5.05
CA ASN A 20 -9.38 -21.38 -3.85
C ASN A 20 -10.76 -22.03 -3.68
N LEU A 21 -10.94 -22.83 -2.64
CA LEU A 21 -12.24 -23.36 -2.24
C LEU A 21 -12.77 -22.46 -1.11
N ARG A 22 -13.82 -21.71 -1.39
CA ARG A 22 -14.57 -20.96 -0.36
C ARG A 22 -15.74 -21.83 0.10
N LEU A 23 -15.71 -22.25 1.36
CA LEU A 23 -16.82 -22.97 1.96
C LEU A 23 -17.97 -21.98 2.26
N PRO A 24 -19.22 -22.25 1.83
CA PRO A 24 -20.35 -21.40 2.16
C PRO A 24 -20.49 -21.28 3.69
N GLY A 25 -20.61 -20.05 4.21
CA GLY A 25 -20.80 -19.81 5.64
C GLY A 25 -19.54 -19.92 6.51
N SER A 26 -18.35 -20.06 5.92
CA SER A 26 -17.08 -20.01 6.66
C SER A 26 -16.12 -18.98 6.04
N ASP A 27 -15.44 -18.21 6.89
CA ASP A 27 -14.32 -17.36 6.48
C ASP A 27 -13.04 -18.15 6.20
N THR A 28 -13.09 -19.48 6.33
CA THR A 28 -11.96 -20.35 6.08
C THR A 28 -11.76 -20.55 4.58
N VAL A 29 -10.61 -20.09 4.09
CA VAL A 29 -10.15 -20.38 2.72
C VAL A 29 -9.37 -21.69 2.75
N LEU A 30 -9.71 -22.60 1.83
CA LEU A 30 -8.99 -23.86 1.67
C LEU A 30 -8.25 -23.86 0.32
N LEU A 31 -7.02 -24.34 0.34
CA LEU A 31 -6.22 -24.51 -0.88
C LEU A 31 -6.07 -26.00 -1.17
N ARG A 32 -6.46 -26.39 -2.40
CA ARG A 32 -6.17 -27.73 -2.93
C ARG A 32 -4.83 -27.71 -3.65
N VAL A 33 -3.86 -28.44 -3.12
CA VAL A 33 -2.52 -28.59 -3.70
C VAL A 33 -2.47 -29.82 -4.61
N HIS A 34 -2.03 -29.65 -5.86
CA HIS A 34 -1.76 -30.75 -6.79
C HIS A 34 -0.23 -30.93 -6.90
N GLY A 35 0.31 -31.97 -6.26
CA GLY A 35 1.73 -32.35 -6.28
C GLY A 35 1.94 -33.86 -6.10
N PRO A 36 3.17 -34.39 -6.01
CA PRO A 36 3.43 -35.76 -5.56
C PRO A 36 3.22 -35.90 -4.05
N ASP A 37 2.84 -37.10 -3.58
CA ASP A 37 2.60 -37.38 -2.16
C ASP A 37 3.82 -37.04 -1.28
N PRO A 38 3.59 -36.57 -0.03
CA PRO A 38 2.31 -36.43 0.67
C PRO A 38 1.60 -35.08 0.47
N ALA A 39 2.06 -34.22 -0.45
CA ALA A 39 1.57 -32.84 -0.60
C ALA A 39 0.17 -32.71 -1.25
N ARG A 40 -0.50 -33.82 -1.57
CA ARG A 40 -1.87 -33.82 -2.12
C ARG A 40 -2.87 -33.71 -0.97
N GLY A 41 -3.55 -32.58 -0.86
CA GLY A 41 -4.51 -32.38 0.22
C GLY A 41 -5.29 -31.08 0.12
N ILE A 42 -6.21 -30.92 1.06
CA ILE A 42 -6.95 -29.68 1.29
C ILE A 42 -6.42 -29.11 2.60
N TYR A 43 -5.81 -27.92 2.53
CA TYR A 43 -5.18 -27.29 3.69
C TYR A 43 -5.93 -26.02 4.09
N ARG A 44 -5.98 -25.76 5.40
CA ARG A 44 -6.46 -24.50 5.95
C ARG A 44 -5.47 -23.39 5.61
N LEU A 45 -5.93 -22.33 4.94
CA LEU A 45 -5.07 -21.20 4.64
C LEU A 45 -4.93 -20.28 5.86
N ALA A 46 -3.74 -20.28 6.47
CA ALA A 46 -3.28 -19.25 7.38
C ALA A 46 -2.54 -18.16 6.59
N ARG A 47 -2.87 -16.90 6.84
CA ARG A 47 -2.12 -15.76 6.31
C ARG A 47 -1.32 -15.17 7.46
N GLU A 48 -0.05 -15.51 7.53
CA GLU A 48 0.85 -14.98 8.56
C GLU A 48 1.15 -13.50 8.31
N ASN A 49 1.31 -13.12 7.05
CA ASN A 49 1.64 -11.75 6.66
C ASN A 49 0.52 -11.17 5.79
N ALA A 50 -0.39 -10.38 6.40
CA ALA A 50 -1.37 -9.61 5.63
C ALA A 50 -0.65 -8.68 4.64
N ASN A 51 -1.24 -8.43 3.47
CA ASN A 51 -0.69 -7.65 2.35
C ASN A 51 0.27 -6.54 2.84
N PRO A 52 1.59 -6.60 2.55
CA PRO A 52 2.62 -5.82 3.24
C PRO A 52 2.60 -4.30 2.95
N GLY A 53 1.52 -3.79 2.36
CA GLY A 53 1.36 -2.40 1.96
C GLY A 53 2.04 -2.07 0.62
N PRO A 54 1.73 -0.92 0.02
CA PRO A 54 2.20 -0.56 -1.33
C PRO A 54 3.71 -0.24 -1.41
N TYR A 55 4.37 -0.06 -0.27
CA TYR A 55 5.79 0.35 -0.18
C TYR A 55 6.75 -0.82 0.10
N LYS A 56 6.23 -2.03 0.32
CA LYS A 56 7.03 -3.26 0.42
C LYS A 56 6.99 -4.01 -0.92
N LEU A 57 8.09 -4.66 -1.29
CA LEU A 57 8.21 -5.43 -2.53
C LEU A 57 7.31 -6.65 -2.47
N GLN A 58 6.56 -6.88 -3.55
CA GLN A 58 5.91 -8.17 -3.80
C GLN A 58 6.90 -9.07 -4.54
N GLY A 59 7.78 -9.74 -3.79
CA GLY A 59 8.51 -10.91 -4.30
C GLY A 59 7.63 -12.16 -4.40
N GLU A 60 8.26 -13.30 -4.65
CA GLU A 60 7.56 -14.57 -4.84
C GLU A 60 6.84 -14.99 -3.56
N ARG A 61 5.51 -15.12 -3.65
CA ARG A 61 4.67 -15.65 -2.58
C ARG A 61 5.06 -17.11 -2.35
N THR A 62 5.62 -17.43 -1.20
CA THR A 62 5.93 -18.81 -0.83
C THR A 62 4.80 -19.38 0.01
N LEU A 63 4.47 -20.64 -0.23
CA LEU A 63 3.50 -21.38 0.58
C LEU A 63 4.28 -22.44 1.36
N SER A 64 4.17 -22.45 2.69
CA SER A 64 4.67 -23.54 3.54
C SER A 64 3.51 -24.36 4.06
N ILE A 65 3.65 -25.68 4.09
CA ILE A 65 2.67 -26.58 4.72
C ILE A 65 3.25 -27.08 6.04
N GLU A 66 2.47 -26.99 7.10
CA GLU A 66 2.73 -27.66 8.38
C GLU A 66 1.45 -28.39 8.83
N GLY A 67 1.49 -29.73 8.81
CA GLY A 67 0.31 -30.55 9.10
C GLY A 67 -0.88 -30.26 8.17
N THR A 68 -1.98 -29.75 8.72
CA THR A 68 -3.20 -29.38 7.97
C THR A 68 -3.30 -27.87 7.67
N THR A 69 -2.28 -27.09 8.03
CA THR A 69 -2.23 -25.64 7.85
C THR A 69 -1.26 -25.28 6.74
N LEU A 70 -1.69 -24.41 5.83
CA LEU A 70 -0.86 -23.81 4.80
C LEU A 70 -0.68 -22.34 5.14
N THR A 71 0.57 -21.90 5.25
CA THR A 71 0.91 -20.52 5.56
C THR A 71 1.39 -19.80 4.30
N GLU A 72 0.74 -18.69 3.95
CA GLU A 72 1.27 -17.79 2.91
C GLU A 72 2.31 -16.85 3.50
N HIS A 73 3.51 -16.92 2.95
CA HIS A 73 4.61 -16.02 3.22
C HIS A 73 4.67 -14.96 2.13
N TYR A 74 4.52 -13.71 2.55
CA TYR A 74 4.77 -12.55 1.69
C TYR A 74 6.16 -12.02 2.03
N PRO A 75 7.02 -11.77 1.04
CA PRO A 75 8.27 -11.08 1.30
C PRO A 75 7.98 -9.69 1.86
N SER A 76 8.61 -9.37 2.98
CA SER A 76 8.43 -8.14 3.74
C SER A 76 9.55 -7.13 3.49
N THR A 77 10.33 -7.34 2.42
CA THR A 77 11.45 -6.47 2.04
C THR A 77 10.94 -5.14 1.50
N TRP A 78 11.52 -4.04 1.97
CA TRP A 78 11.21 -2.70 1.47
C TRP A 78 11.56 -2.54 0.00
N ARG A 79 10.74 -1.76 -0.73
CA ARG A 79 11.14 -1.25 -2.05
C ARG A 79 12.39 -0.37 -1.93
N PRO A 80 13.14 -0.17 -3.03
CA PRO A 80 14.25 0.79 -3.03
C PRO A 80 13.79 2.14 -2.48
N LEU A 81 14.58 2.74 -1.59
CA LEU A 81 14.19 3.98 -0.90
C LEU A 81 13.79 5.09 -1.88
N ALA A 82 14.50 5.23 -3.00
CA ALA A 82 14.19 6.20 -4.04
C ALA A 82 12.77 6.03 -4.63
N GLU A 83 12.31 4.78 -4.80
CA GLU A 83 10.96 4.49 -5.31
C GLU A 83 9.88 4.81 -4.27
N ILE A 84 10.16 4.53 -2.99
CA ILE A 84 9.26 4.89 -1.88
C ILE A 84 9.10 6.40 -1.85
N LYS A 85 10.22 7.15 -1.88
CA LYS A 85 10.20 8.62 -1.87
C LYS A 85 9.39 9.18 -3.05
N ALA A 86 9.64 8.70 -4.27
CA ALA A 86 8.90 9.13 -5.46
C ALA A 86 7.40 8.85 -5.34
N SER A 87 7.02 7.68 -4.82
CA SER A 87 5.62 7.30 -4.63
C SER A 87 4.91 8.19 -3.59
N LYS A 88 5.60 8.56 -2.51
CA LYS A 88 5.07 9.47 -1.47
C LYS A 88 4.84 10.87 -2.02
N VAL A 89 5.82 11.44 -2.72
CA VAL A 89 5.69 12.75 -3.36
C VAL A 89 4.49 12.79 -4.32
N ALA A 90 4.32 11.75 -5.14
CA ALA A 90 3.16 11.66 -6.03
C ALA A 90 1.83 11.61 -5.26
N ALA A 91 1.76 10.78 -4.21
CA ALA A 91 0.56 10.66 -3.38
C ALA A 91 0.21 11.99 -2.69
N TRP A 92 1.19 12.70 -2.13
CA TRP A 92 0.97 13.98 -1.47
C TRP A 92 0.51 15.06 -2.44
N LYS A 93 1.02 15.10 -3.67
CA LYS A 93 0.54 16.03 -4.71
C LYS A 93 -0.93 15.77 -5.07
N THR A 94 -1.35 14.51 -5.15
CA THR A 94 -2.77 14.15 -5.35
C THR A 94 -3.64 14.55 -4.15
N GLN A 95 -3.15 14.36 -2.93
CA GLN A 95 -3.85 14.76 -1.71
C GLN A 95 -3.98 16.29 -1.62
N ALA A 96 -2.91 17.03 -1.88
CA ALA A 96 -2.91 18.49 -1.91
C ALA A 96 -3.90 19.02 -2.97
N ALA A 97 -3.90 18.45 -4.18
CA ALA A 97 -4.87 18.81 -5.21
C ALA A 97 -6.32 18.57 -4.75
N SER A 98 -6.59 17.40 -4.14
CA SER A 98 -7.91 17.09 -3.57
C SER A 98 -8.35 18.08 -2.49
N LYS A 99 -7.42 18.54 -1.65
CA LYS A 99 -7.65 19.52 -0.59
C LYS A 99 -7.89 20.95 -1.11
N LEU A 100 -7.26 21.31 -2.23
CA LEU A 100 -7.38 22.64 -2.83
C LEU A 100 -8.62 22.76 -3.72
N LYS A 101 -9.02 21.67 -4.37
CA LYS A 101 -10.16 21.59 -5.31
C LYS A 101 -11.44 22.30 -4.85
N PRO A 102 -11.91 22.16 -3.58
CA PRO A 102 -13.14 22.81 -3.13
C PRO A 102 -13.09 24.34 -3.15
N THR A 103 -11.87 24.91 -3.16
CA THR A 103 -11.64 26.37 -3.08
C THR A 103 -11.14 26.97 -4.40
N ASP A 104 -10.98 26.17 -5.45
CA ASP A 104 -10.47 26.66 -6.74
C ASP A 104 -11.41 27.68 -7.40
N TRP A 105 -12.72 27.56 -7.17
CA TRP A 105 -13.71 28.50 -7.69
C TRP A 105 -13.52 29.92 -7.15
N TYR A 106 -13.06 30.09 -5.89
CA TYR A 106 -12.78 31.40 -5.32
C TYR A 106 -11.66 32.10 -6.10
N ILE A 107 -10.59 31.37 -6.40
CA ILE A 107 -9.43 31.87 -7.13
C ILE A 107 -9.83 32.21 -8.57
N LEU A 108 -10.58 31.32 -9.24
CA LEU A 108 -11.05 31.55 -10.60
C LEU A 108 -11.93 32.80 -10.67
N ARG A 109 -12.93 32.90 -9.77
CA ARG A 109 -13.83 34.05 -9.68
C ARG A 109 -13.05 35.36 -9.51
N GLN A 110 -12.07 35.41 -8.61
CA GLN A 110 -11.26 36.60 -8.42
C GLN A 110 -10.43 36.94 -9.66
N SER A 111 -9.86 35.93 -10.33
CA SER A 111 -9.05 36.13 -11.53
C SER A 111 -9.85 36.65 -12.73
N GLU A 112 -11.14 36.35 -12.79
CA GLU A 112 -12.09 36.84 -13.80
C GLU A 112 -12.69 38.21 -13.46
N GLY A 113 -12.15 38.91 -12.44
CA GLY A 113 -12.61 40.24 -12.02
C GLY A 113 -13.81 40.23 -11.07
N GLY A 114 -14.16 39.05 -10.53
CA GLY A 114 -15.18 38.93 -9.49
C GLY A 114 -14.70 39.39 -8.11
N ALA A 115 -15.47 39.06 -7.07
CA ALA A 115 -15.12 39.44 -5.70
C ALA A 115 -13.83 38.77 -5.23
N ALA A 116 -13.12 39.46 -4.32
CA ALA A 116 -11.91 38.95 -3.70
C ALA A 116 -12.15 37.64 -2.93
N THR A 117 -11.16 36.75 -2.97
CA THR A 117 -11.14 35.51 -2.20
C THR A 117 -11.07 35.83 -0.70
N PRO A 118 -11.90 35.19 0.15
CA PRO A 118 -11.80 35.35 1.60
C PRO A 118 -10.39 35.01 2.12
N GLN A 119 -9.86 35.80 3.05
CA GLN A 119 -8.50 35.61 3.56
C GLN A 119 -8.28 34.21 4.13
N ALA A 120 -9.25 33.67 4.88
CA ALA A 120 -9.18 32.31 5.43
C ALA A 120 -8.97 31.22 4.36
N VAL A 121 -9.50 31.41 3.15
CA VAL A 121 -9.29 30.49 2.02
C VAL A 121 -7.86 30.62 1.49
N LEU A 122 -7.34 31.85 1.35
CA LEU A 122 -5.94 32.07 0.93
C LEU A 122 -4.96 31.45 1.93
N ASP A 123 -5.19 31.66 3.22
CA ASP A 123 -4.36 31.14 4.32
C ASP A 123 -4.35 29.61 4.31
N TYR A 124 -5.51 28.97 4.19
CA TYR A 124 -5.61 27.52 4.06
C TYR A 124 -4.87 26.99 2.83
N ARG A 125 -5.03 27.61 1.65
CA ARG A 125 -4.34 27.19 0.43
C ARG A 125 -2.82 27.33 0.56
N ALA A 126 -2.34 28.39 1.22
CA ALA A 126 -0.93 28.56 1.53
C ALA A 126 -0.42 27.48 2.49
N ALA A 127 -1.17 27.18 3.55
CA ALA A 127 -0.84 26.15 4.52
C ALA A 127 -0.76 24.74 3.89
N VAL A 128 -1.67 24.38 2.97
CA VAL A 128 -1.63 23.08 2.26
C VAL A 128 -0.33 22.94 1.44
N ARG A 129 0.11 24.01 0.78
CA ARG A 129 1.37 24.01 0.00
C ARG A 129 2.59 23.94 0.93
N ALA A 130 2.57 24.70 2.03
CA ALA A 130 3.64 24.67 3.03
C ALA A 130 3.80 23.28 3.65
N ALA A 131 2.70 22.62 4.02
CA ALA A 131 2.70 21.25 4.54
C ALA A 131 3.35 20.27 3.56
N THR A 132 3.01 20.37 2.27
CA THR A 132 3.60 19.52 1.23
C THR A 132 5.11 19.76 1.11
N ASN A 133 5.53 21.03 1.00
CA ASN A 133 6.95 21.37 0.90
C ASN A 133 7.77 20.92 2.11
N GLN A 134 7.22 21.08 3.32
CA GLN A 134 7.88 20.63 4.56
C GLN A 134 8.01 19.11 4.61
N ALA A 135 6.99 18.38 4.17
CA ALA A 135 7.03 16.92 4.08
C ALA A 135 8.04 16.43 3.04
N GLU A 136 8.11 17.06 1.86
CA GLU A 136 9.12 16.75 0.83
C GLU A 136 10.55 16.99 1.36
N ALA A 137 10.79 18.13 2.02
CA ALA A 137 12.10 18.43 2.62
C ALA A 137 12.47 17.43 3.73
N THR A 138 11.51 17.04 4.58
CA THR A 138 11.74 16.01 5.61
C THR A 138 12.06 14.66 4.97
N LEU A 139 11.29 14.26 3.96
CA LEU A 139 11.46 13.00 3.24
C LEU A 139 12.84 12.91 2.59
N ASP A 140 13.38 14.00 2.04
CA ASP A 140 14.70 14.02 1.42
C ASP A 140 15.81 13.67 2.41
N THR A 141 15.67 14.04 3.69
CA THR A 141 16.65 13.71 4.75
C THR A 141 16.57 12.27 5.26
N LEU A 142 15.44 11.58 5.05
CA LEU A 142 15.25 10.23 5.58
C LEU A 142 16.09 9.19 4.83
N THR A 143 16.75 8.31 5.58
CA THR A 143 17.50 7.16 5.07
C THR A 143 16.83 5.81 5.38
N ASP A 144 15.87 5.79 6.30
CA ASP A 144 15.12 4.59 6.68
C ASP A 144 13.86 4.45 5.80
N PRO A 145 13.70 3.35 5.04
CA PRO A 145 12.51 3.10 4.22
C PRO A 145 11.21 3.03 5.05
N GLU A 146 11.27 2.59 6.30
CA GLU A 146 10.08 2.51 7.15
C GLU A 146 9.59 3.91 7.54
N GLN A 147 10.49 4.76 8.01
CA GLN A 147 10.17 6.17 8.30
C GLN A 147 9.66 6.89 7.04
N ALA A 148 10.31 6.67 5.89
CA ALA A 148 9.89 7.27 4.62
C ALA A 148 8.47 6.83 4.19
N ALA A 149 8.13 5.55 4.40
CA ALA A 149 6.81 5.03 4.09
C ALA A 149 5.71 5.60 5.00
N ASN A 150 6.03 5.81 6.28
CA ASN A 150 5.08 6.25 7.31
C ASN A 150 4.97 7.78 7.47
N LEU A 151 5.89 8.57 6.92
CA LEU A 151 5.84 10.03 6.95
C LEU A 151 4.57 10.56 6.27
N GLU A 152 3.86 11.51 6.88
CA GLU A 152 2.73 12.20 6.23
C GLU A 152 2.86 13.71 6.43
N PRO A 153 2.36 14.55 5.49
CA PRO A 153 2.32 15.99 5.66
C PRO A 153 1.35 16.37 6.77
N ASP A 154 1.71 17.39 7.55
CA ASP A 154 0.82 17.96 8.55
C ASP A 154 -0.24 18.83 7.85
N TRP A 155 -1.36 18.20 7.50
CA TRP A 155 -2.39 18.86 6.72
C TRP A 155 -3.19 19.86 7.56
N PRO A 156 -3.40 21.09 7.07
CA PRO A 156 -4.25 22.05 7.77
C PRO A 156 -5.71 21.61 7.74
N THR A 157 -6.46 22.04 8.76
CA THR A 157 -7.92 21.91 8.80
C THR A 157 -8.57 23.07 8.04
N ALA A 158 -9.59 22.79 7.24
CA ALA A 158 -10.39 23.84 6.61
C ALA A 158 -11.24 24.55 7.66
N GLY A 159 -11.13 25.87 7.75
CA GLY A 159 -11.79 26.70 8.76
C GLY A 159 -12.78 27.72 8.18
N PHE A 160 -13.38 27.43 7.02
CA PHE A 160 -14.26 28.32 6.27
C PHE A 160 -15.49 27.58 5.73
#